data_AF-A0AAV4IXF1-F1
#
_entry.id   AF-A0AAV4IXF1-F1
#
_cell.length_a   1.000
_cell.length_b   1.000
_cell.length_c   1.000
_cell.angle_alpha   90.00
_cell.angle_beta   90.00
_cell.angle_gamma   90.00
#
_symmetry.space_group_name_H-M   'P 1'
#
loop_
_entity.id
_entity.type
_entity.pdbx_description
1 polymer ?
#
loop_
_entity_poly.entity_id
_entity_poly.type
_entity_poly.pdbx_seq_one_letter_code
_entity_poly.pdbx_strand_id
1 'polypeptide(L)'
;MRTLLCVLFGLALPFEIYTRATNVISMSQKRPNTRPIIGILAMPVVSKYGDEYIRSDYVKFLESGGARVVPIRSGGGANTTQGPYYESGKIFYDLALQANDQGDYFPIWGTCLGLELLTVLTAKKYLLSDTDSKNLTLPLTLAEGYRRSHVFKHMPHDILNYLRTEPVAQNNHQHSILVKDFKASSKLSEFYKILSTNHGRDHLEFVSFMEALGFEPSNAHIRSLELVTGALWTLLFVVEPL
;
A
#
# COMPACT_ATOMS: atom_id res chain seq x y z
N MET A 1 -50.99 -7.78 -34.84
CA MET A 1 -52.07 -8.61 -34.29
C MET A 1 -51.68 -10.08 -34.33
N ARG A 2 -51.24 -10.66 -33.20
CA ARG A 2 -51.34 -12.10 -32.89
C ARG A 2 -51.24 -12.21 -31.37
N THR A 3 -52.41 -12.19 -30.74
CA THR A 3 -52.63 -12.41 -29.31
C THR A 3 -52.51 -13.90 -29.04
N LEU A 4 -51.58 -14.32 -28.17
CA LEU A 4 -51.49 -15.71 -27.71
C LEU A 4 -52.05 -15.80 -26.28
N LEU A 5 -53.27 -16.33 -26.24
CA LEU A 5 -53.91 -17.18 -25.24
C LEU A 5 -53.19 -17.39 -23.89
N CYS A 6 -53.75 -16.78 -22.83
CA CYS A 6 -53.55 -17.21 -21.44
C CYS A 6 -54.47 -18.39 -21.15
N VAL A 7 -53.92 -19.48 -20.60
CA VAL A 7 -54.70 -20.56 -19.98
C VAL A 7 -54.27 -20.62 -18.50
N LEU A 8 -55.15 -20.14 -17.63
CA LEU A 8 -55.05 -20.29 -16.18
C LEU A 8 -55.82 -21.56 -15.79
N PHE A 9 -55.10 -22.58 -15.31
CA PHE A 9 -55.70 -23.63 -14.49
C PHE A 9 -55.21 -23.44 -13.06
N GLY A 10 -56.12 -23.01 -12.19
CA GLY A 10 -55.93 -23.02 -10.76
C GLY A 10 -56.22 -24.41 -10.20
N LEU A 11 -55.24 -24.99 -9.52
CA LEU A 11 -55.46 -25.96 -8.45
C LEU A 11 -54.50 -25.61 -7.33
N ALA A 12 -55.07 -25.17 -6.21
CA ALA A 12 -54.38 -24.98 -4.96
C ALA A 12 -53.87 -26.34 -4.46
N LEU A 13 -52.55 -26.45 -4.30
CA LEU A 13 -51.93 -27.49 -3.49
C LEU A 13 -50.95 -26.82 -2.50
N PRO A 14 -50.87 -27.38 -1.28
CA PRO A 14 -50.43 -26.67 -0.09
C PRO A 14 -48.94 -26.32 -0.08
N PHE A 15 -48.71 -25.28 0.69
CA PHE A 15 -47.48 -24.54 0.95
C PHE A 15 -46.37 -25.41 1.57
N GLU A 16 -45.75 -26.32 0.81
CA GLU A 16 -44.65 -27.14 1.36
C GLU A 16 -43.69 -27.72 0.29
N ILE A 17 -43.14 -26.88 -0.59
CA ILE A 17 -41.90 -27.22 -1.30
C ILE A 17 -41.09 -25.94 -1.42
N TYR A 18 -40.04 -25.81 -0.61
CA TYR A 18 -38.69 -25.46 -1.07
C TYR A 18 -37.76 -25.40 0.15
N THR A 19 -37.38 -26.54 0.74
CA THR A 19 -36.07 -26.64 1.38
C THR A 19 -35.05 -26.51 0.27
N ARG A 20 -34.81 -25.26 -0.14
CA ARG A 20 -33.61 -24.84 -0.83
C ARG A 20 -32.51 -25.28 0.12
N ALA A 21 -31.87 -26.40 -0.20
CA ALA A 21 -30.48 -26.61 0.16
C ALA A 21 -29.72 -25.45 -0.49
N THR A 22 -29.84 -24.26 0.09
CA THR A 22 -28.84 -23.25 -0.03
C THR A 22 -27.61 -23.94 0.51
N ASN A 23 -26.74 -24.35 -0.41
CA ASN A 23 -25.32 -24.33 -0.16
C ASN A 23 -25.05 -22.97 0.47
N VAL A 24 -25.15 -22.91 1.80
CA VAL A 24 -24.48 -21.91 2.60
C VAL A 24 -23.03 -22.24 2.32
N ILE A 25 -22.52 -21.68 1.22
CA ILE A 25 -21.10 -21.43 1.08
C ILE A 25 -20.83 -20.58 2.31
N SER A 26 -20.41 -21.25 3.37
CA SER A 26 -19.80 -20.64 4.53
C SER A 26 -18.56 -19.97 3.94
N MET A 27 -18.73 -18.74 3.46
CA MET A 27 -17.64 -17.79 3.42
C MET A 27 -17.21 -17.71 4.87
N SER A 28 -16.20 -18.50 5.22
CA SER A 28 -15.51 -18.39 6.50
C SER A 28 -15.11 -16.94 6.59
N GLN A 29 -15.85 -16.15 7.37
CA GLN A 29 -15.49 -14.77 7.62
C GLN A 29 -14.21 -14.85 8.44
N LYS A 30 -13.08 -14.71 7.75
CA LYS A 30 -11.76 -14.69 8.36
C LYS A 30 -11.81 -13.61 9.43
N ARG A 31 -11.75 -14.03 10.70
CA ARG A 31 -11.86 -13.11 11.83
C ARG A 31 -10.73 -12.07 11.73
N PRO A 32 -11.00 -10.79 12.01
CA PRO A 32 -9.95 -9.78 12.05
C PRO A 32 -8.83 -10.18 13.01
N ASN A 33 -7.58 -10.03 12.58
CA ASN A 33 -6.43 -10.20 13.47
C ASN A 33 -6.27 -8.95 14.34
N THR A 34 -6.64 -9.04 15.62
CA THR A 34 -6.57 -7.93 16.58
C THR A 34 -5.21 -7.81 17.29
N ARG A 35 -4.22 -8.62 16.91
CA ARG A 35 -2.88 -8.64 17.53
C ARG A 35 -1.77 -8.73 16.47
N PRO A 36 -1.73 -7.82 15.48
CA PRO A 36 -0.82 -7.92 14.35
C PRO A 36 0.65 -7.93 14.79
N ILE A 37 1.45 -8.71 14.07
CA ILE A 37 2.91 -8.70 14.16
C ILE A 37 3.42 -8.28 12.79
N ILE A 38 4.23 -7.23 12.76
CA ILE A 38 4.74 -6.64 11.52
C ILE A 38 6.26 -6.72 11.52
N GLY A 39 6.80 -7.24 10.42
CA GLY A 39 8.24 -7.29 10.20
C GLY A 39 8.80 -5.96 9.70
N ILE A 40 9.97 -5.55 10.19
CA ILE A 40 10.72 -4.41 9.63
C ILE A 40 12.05 -4.92 9.09
N LEU A 41 12.31 -4.68 7.81
CA LEU A 41 13.58 -4.99 7.19
C LEU A 41 14.69 -4.06 7.72
N ALA A 42 15.75 -4.64 8.25
CA ALA A 42 16.87 -3.92 8.84
C ALA A 42 17.74 -3.25 7.76
N MET A 43 18.25 -2.08 8.08
CA MET A 43 19.15 -1.31 7.23
C MET A 43 20.59 -1.62 7.58
N PRO A 44 21.52 -1.72 6.62
CA PRO A 44 22.93 -1.85 6.95
C PRO A 44 23.47 -0.62 7.66
N VAL A 45 24.43 -0.84 8.56
CA VAL A 45 25.22 0.20 9.18
C VAL A 45 26.63 -0.30 9.43
N VAL A 46 27.63 0.56 9.29
CA VAL A 46 28.98 0.27 9.77
C VAL A 46 29.09 0.87 11.17
N SER A 47 28.91 0.05 12.21
CA SER A 47 29.02 0.50 13.59
C SER A 47 29.72 -0.54 14.48
N LYS A 48 30.24 -0.10 15.64
CA LYS A 48 30.75 -1.02 16.66
C LYS A 48 29.66 -1.86 17.35
N TYR A 49 28.39 -1.57 17.09
CA TYR A 49 27.23 -2.21 17.72
C TYR A 49 26.56 -3.25 16.81
N GLY A 50 27.01 -3.39 15.56
CA GLY A 50 26.41 -4.29 14.57
C GLY A 50 26.60 -3.79 13.14
N ASP A 51 26.27 -4.68 12.21
CA ASP A 51 26.27 -4.50 10.75
C ASP A 51 24.92 -4.05 10.19
N GLU A 52 23.86 -4.09 11.01
CA GLU A 52 22.50 -3.71 10.65
C GLU A 52 21.81 -2.96 11.82
N TYR A 53 20.83 -2.12 11.50
CA TYR A 53 20.00 -1.41 12.47
C TYR A 53 18.56 -1.24 11.98
N ILE A 54 17.66 -1.04 12.94
CA ILE A 54 16.31 -0.55 12.68
C ILE A 54 16.16 0.76 13.46
N ARG A 55 15.70 1.80 12.77
CA ARG A 55 15.47 3.09 13.42
C ARG A 55 14.21 3.01 14.29
N SER A 56 14.30 3.53 15.51
CA SER A 56 13.28 3.34 16.55
C SER A 56 11.93 4.01 16.24
N ASP A 57 11.94 5.04 15.40
CA ASP A 57 10.74 5.74 14.90
C ASP A 57 9.82 4.80 14.12
N TYR A 58 10.35 3.90 13.28
CA TYR A 58 9.53 2.89 12.60
C TYR A 58 8.87 1.91 13.58
N VAL A 59 9.60 1.51 14.63
CA VAL A 59 9.07 0.64 15.69
C VAL A 59 7.92 1.32 16.41
N LYS A 60 8.16 2.55 16.89
CA LYS A 60 7.16 3.35 17.61
C LYS A 60 5.93 3.65 16.76
N PHE A 61 6.12 3.91 15.47
CA PHE A 61 5.01 4.12 14.53
C PHE A 61 4.08 2.90 14.48
N LEU A 62 4.64 1.70 14.30
CA LEU A 62 3.83 0.47 14.25
C LEU A 62 3.20 0.13 15.61
N GLU A 63 3.93 0.34 16.71
CA GLU A 63 3.41 0.14 18.07
C GLU A 63 2.26 1.11 18.41
N SER A 64 2.34 2.37 17.97
CA SER A 64 1.23 3.33 18.11
C SER A 64 -0.02 2.92 17.34
N GLY A 65 0.14 2.12 16.27
CA GLY A 65 -0.96 1.49 15.53
C GLY A 65 -1.47 0.19 16.18
N GLY A 66 -0.96 -0.20 17.35
CA GLY A 66 -1.36 -1.42 18.06
C GLY A 66 -0.69 -2.71 17.57
N ALA A 67 0.38 -2.62 16.78
CA ALA A 67 1.14 -3.78 16.31
C ALA A 67 2.33 -4.11 17.22
N ARG A 68 2.79 -5.36 17.14
CA ARG A 68 4.10 -5.78 17.65
C ARG A 68 5.08 -5.86 16.49
N VAL A 69 6.36 -5.62 16.75
CA VAL A 69 7.39 -5.56 15.71
C VAL A 69 8.35 -6.75 15.81
N VAL A 70 8.73 -7.29 14.66
CA VAL A 70 9.82 -8.28 14.54
C VAL A 70 10.90 -7.75 13.61
N PRO A 71 12.18 -7.73 14.01
CA PRO A 71 13.28 -7.35 13.13
C PRO A 71 13.52 -8.44 12.06
N ILE A 72 13.64 -8.04 10.80
CA ILE A 72 14.02 -8.90 9.69
C ILE A 72 15.42 -8.48 9.24
N ARG A 73 16.40 -9.40 9.27
CA ARG A 73 17.74 -9.14 8.75
C ARG A 73 17.68 -8.99 7.23
N SER A 74 18.37 -7.98 6.68
CA SER A 74 18.46 -7.80 5.24
C SER A 74 19.70 -8.45 4.63
N GLY A 75 20.68 -8.80 5.46
CA GLY A 75 22.00 -9.25 5.03
C GLY A 75 22.93 -8.10 4.64
N GLY A 76 22.50 -6.85 4.80
CA GLY A 76 23.28 -5.64 4.55
C GLY A 76 23.23 -5.08 3.11
N GLY A 77 24.01 -4.00 2.88
CA GLY A 77 24.11 -3.28 1.60
C GLY A 77 22.83 -2.55 1.16
N ALA A 78 22.74 -1.22 1.36
CA ALA A 78 21.53 -0.43 1.10
C ALA A 78 21.40 -0.10 -0.39
N ASN A 79 21.15 -1.12 -1.20
CA ASN A 79 21.03 -1.01 -2.65
C ASN A 79 19.70 -1.62 -3.09
N THR A 80 18.98 -0.90 -3.96
CA THR A 80 17.62 -1.24 -4.41
C THR A 80 17.58 -1.97 -5.75
N THR A 81 18.72 -2.24 -6.37
CA THR A 81 18.82 -2.95 -7.65
C THR A 81 19.55 -4.29 -7.54
N GLN A 82 20.34 -4.50 -6.49
CA GLN A 82 21.12 -5.72 -6.27
C GLN A 82 21.58 -5.85 -4.82
N GLY A 83 22.07 -7.03 -4.45
CA GLY A 83 22.67 -7.28 -3.14
C GLY A 83 21.64 -7.66 -2.06
N PRO A 84 22.09 -7.90 -0.82
CA PRO A 84 21.26 -8.58 0.17
C PRO A 84 19.96 -7.85 0.52
N TYR A 85 19.98 -6.51 0.66
CA TYR A 85 18.77 -5.73 0.88
C TYR A 85 17.74 -5.89 -0.25
N TYR A 86 18.18 -5.82 -1.51
CA TYR A 86 17.33 -6.07 -2.67
C TYR A 86 16.77 -7.49 -2.67
N GLU A 87 17.61 -8.52 -2.47
CA GLU A 87 17.18 -9.92 -2.49
C GLU A 87 16.20 -10.23 -1.36
N SER A 88 16.47 -9.74 -0.14
CA SER A 88 15.56 -9.90 1.00
C SER A 88 14.22 -9.22 0.75
N GLY A 89 14.24 -7.97 0.29
CA GLY A 89 13.03 -7.24 -0.06
C GLY A 89 12.23 -7.90 -1.19
N LYS A 90 12.93 -8.44 -2.19
CA LYS A 90 12.33 -9.19 -3.31
C LYS A 90 11.61 -10.45 -2.82
N ILE A 91 12.20 -11.21 -1.89
CA ILE A 91 11.56 -12.41 -1.31
C ILE A 91 10.22 -12.04 -0.70
N PHE A 92 10.16 -11.02 0.17
CA PHE A 92 8.91 -10.61 0.80
C PHE A 92 7.92 -10.04 -0.22
N TYR A 93 8.39 -9.28 -1.21
CA TYR A 93 7.57 -8.77 -2.30
C TYR A 93 6.89 -9.90 -3.08
N ASP A 94 7.66 -10.90 -3.53
CA ASP A 94 7.13 -12.04 -4.29
C ASP A 94 6.15 -12.89 -3.46
N LEU A 95 6.47 -13.12 -2.18
CA LEU A 95 5.58 -13.85 -1.26
C LEU A 95 4.28 -13.09 -1.00
N ALA A 96 4.33 -11.76 -0.88
CA ALA A 96 3.13 -10.95 -0.73
C ALA A 96 2.26 -11.00 -1.98
N LEU A 97 2.85 -10.88 -3.18
CA LEU A 97 2.10 -11.05 -4.42
C LEU A 97 1.41 -12.42 -4.46
N GLN A 98 2.16 -13.49 -4.19
CA GLN A 98 1.63 -14.86 -4.18
C GLN A 98 0.50 -15.03 -3.16
N ALA A 99 0.66 -14.51 -1.94
CA ALA A 99 -0.36 -14.60 -0.89
C ALA A 99 -1.64 -13.87 -1.31
N ASN A 100 -1.52 -12.62 -1.81
CA ASN A 100 -2.67 -11.82 -2.23
C ASN A 100 -3.39 -12.45 -3.44
N ASP A 101 -2.66 -13.01 -4.41
CA ASP A 101 -3.21 -13.75 -5.54
C ASP A 101 -4.02 -14.98 -5.10
N GLN A 102 -3.66 -15.58 -3.96
CA GLN A 102 -4.38 -16.70 -3.33
C GLN A 102 -5.53 -16.24 -2.42
N GLY A 103 -5.78 -14.93 -2.33
CA GLY A 103 -6.77 -14.35 -1.43
C GLY A 103 -6.33 -14.32 0.04
N ASP A 104 -5.05 -14.58 0.32
CA ASP A 104 -4.45 -14.37 1.63
C ASP A 104 -3.82 -12.98 1.71
N TYR A 105 -4.56 -12.06 2.32
CA TYR A 105 -4.16 -10.67 2.41
C TYR A 105 -2.83 -10.48 3.16
N PHE A 106 -1.80 -10.00 2.46
CA PHE A 106 -0.47 -9.73 3.00
C PHE A 106 0.02 -8.33 2.56
N PRO A 107 -0.07 -7.30 3.40
CA PRO A 107 0.32 -5.94 3.04
C PRO A 107 1.85 -5.75 3.08
N ILE A 108 2.38 -4.85 2.25
CA ILE A 108 3.79 -4.40 2.30
C ILE A 108 3.82 -2.88 2.36
N TRP A 109 4.58 -2.31 3.30
CA TRP A 109 4.77 -0.86 3.36
C TRP A 109 6.21 -0.48 2.97
N GLY A 110 6.37 0.57 2.15
CA GLY A 110 7.70 1.05 1.75
C GLY A 110 7.92 2.54 1.99
N THR A 111 8.78 2.90 2.94
CA THR A 111 9.12 4.30 3.22
C THR A 111 10.47 4.66 2.60
N CYS A 112 10.56 5.79 1.88
CA CYS A 112 11.79 6.29 1.25
C CYS A 112 12.51 5.21 0.40
N LEU A 113 13.63 4.65 0.86
CA LEU A 113 14.33 3.55 0.19
C LEU A 113 13.42 2.34 -0.08
N GLY A 114 12.43 2.09 0.78
CA GLY A 114 11.41 1.08 0.54
C GLY A 114 10.54 1.41 -0.68
N LEU A 115 10.12 2.67 -0.84
CA LEU A 115 9.38 3.13 -2.03
C LEU A 115 10.22 2.89 -3.30
N GLU A 116 11.48 3.30 -3.26
CA GLU A 116 12.43 3.10 -4.35
C GLU A 116 12.53 1.62 -4.74
N LEU A 117 12.78 0.74 -3.75
CA LEU A 117 12.85 -0.70 -3.95
C LEU A 117 11.59 -1.25 -4.63
N LEU A 118 10.40 -0.84 -4.17
CA LEU A 118 9.14 -1.32 -4.72
C LEU A 118 8.93 -0.89 -6.17
N THR A 119 9.31 0.34 -6.52
CA THR A 119 9.28 0.79 -7.92
C THR A 119 10.22 -0.05 -8.79
N VAL A 120 11.43 -0.35 -8.30
CA VAL A 120 12.41 -1.16 -9.03
C VAL A 120 11.91 -2.59 -9.21
N LEU A 121 11.38 -3.22 -8.15
CA LEU A 121 10.84 -4.59 -8.20
C LEU A 121 9.66 -4.70 -9.17
N THR A 122 8.73 -3.74 -9.11
CA THR A 122 7.54 -3.73 -9.97
C THR A 122 7.89 -3.46 -11.43
N ALA A 123 8.71 -2.43 -11.70
CA ALA A 123 9.14 -2.10 -13.05
C ALA A 123 10.15 -3.12 -13.63
N LYS A 124 10.81 -3.90 -12.76
CA LYS A 124 11.99 -4.72 -13.07
C LYS A 124 13.08 -3.90 -13.78
N LYS A 125 13.18 -2.62 -13.40
CA LYS A 125 14.07 -1.62 -14.00
C LYS A 125 14.26 -0.46 -13.04
N TYR A 126 15.47 0.10 -13.00
CA TYR A 126 15.74 1.36 -12.30
C TYR A 126 15.20 2.54 -13.11
N LEU A 127 14.21 3.24 -12.56
CA LEU A 127 13.52 4.39 -13.19
C LEU A 127 13.60 5.67 -12.35
N LEU A 128 14.42 5.68 -11.29
CA LEU A 128 14.55 6.84 -10.42
C LEU A 128 15.45 7.89 -11.07
N SER A 129 15.11 9.16 -10.83
CA SER A 129 15.90 10.32 -11.21
C SER A 129 16.40 11.03 -9.96
N ASP A 130 17.52 11.74 -10.09
CA ASP A 130 18.00 12.66 -9.05
C ASP A 130 16.97 13.76 -8.80
N THR A 131 16.70 14.08 -7.54
CA THR A 131 15.88 15.23 -7.14
C THR A 131 16.48 16.01 -5.98
N ASP A 132 16.31 17.33 -5.97
CA ASP A 132 16.65 18.19 -4.83
C ASP A 132 15.50 18.19 -3.79
N SER A 133 15.43 17.07 -3.07
CA SER A 133 14.42 16.81 -2.03
C SER A 133 15.02 16.50 -0.66
N LYS A 134 16.32 16.77 -0.49
CA LYS A 134 17.03 16.51 0.77
C LYS A 134 16.70 17.60 1.79
N ASN A 135 16.40 17.19 3.02
CA ASN A 135 16.04 18.08 4.12
C ASN A 135 14.97 19.11 3.71
N LEU A 136 13.86 18.63 3.17
CA LEU A 136 12.80 19.45 2.62
C LEU A 136 11.43 18.99 3.15
N THR A 137 10.77 19.83 3.94
CA THR A 137 9.44 19.53 4.47
C THR A 137 8.39 20.20 3.60
N LEU A 138 7.43 19.42 3.07
CA LEU A 138 6.43 19.89 2.11
C LEU A 138 5.00 19.53 2.57
N PRO A 139 3.97 20.28 2.15
CA PRO A 139 2.61 19.74 2.11
C PRO A 139 2.50 18.66 1.03
N LEU A 140 1.43 17.87 1.04
CA LEU A 140 1.14 16.88 0.01
C LEU A 140 0.22 17.45 -1.07
N THR A 141 0.64 17.32 -2.34
CA THR A 141 -0.27 17.56 -3.48
C THR A 141 -1.08 16.29 -3.71
N LEU A 142 -2.27 16.18 -3.09
CA LEU A 142 -3.13 15.00 -3.24
C LEU A 142 -3.66 14.88 -4.67
N ALA A 143 -3.50 13.70 -5.26
CA ALA A 143 -3.90 13.38 -6.63
C ALA A 143 -5.41 13.16 -6.75
N GLU A 144 -5.96 13.26 -7.96
CA GLU A 144 -7.39 13.02 -8.18
C GLU A 144 -7.82 11.62 -7.70
N GLY A 145 -8.95 11.55 -7.01
CA GLY A 145 -9.49 10.29 -6.51
C GLY A 145 -8.72 9.71 -5.33
N TYR A 146 -7.83 10.46 -4.66
CA TYR A 146 -7.14 10.03 -3.44
C TYR A 146 -8.11 9.49 -2.38
N ARG A 147 -9.33 10.04 -2.26
CA ARG A 147 -10.36 9.55 -1.30
C ARG A 147 -10.90 8.15 -1.58
N ARG A 148 -10.67 7.60 -2.77
CA ARG A 148 -11.00 6.19 -3.07
C ARG A 148 -9.91 5.21 -2.61
N SER A 149 -8.80 5.72 -2.09
CA SER A 149 -7.67 4.92 -1.61
C SER A 149 -7.92 4.27 -0.26
N HIS A 150 -7.17 3.22 0.06
CA HIS A 150 -7.24 2.59 1.38
C HIS A 150 -6.72 3.53 2.47
N VAL A 151 -5.69 4.32 2.13
CA VAL A 151 -4.98 5.24 3.04
C VAL A 151 -5.83 6.44 3.40
N PHE A 152 -6.42 7.10 2.41
CA PHE A 152 -7.07 8.41 2.61
C PHE A 152 -8.59 8.34 2.72
N LYS A 153 -9.25 7.19 2.42
CA LYS A 153 -10.72 7.10 2.45
C LYS A 153 -11.35 7.47 3.79
N HIS A 154 -10.72 7.09 4.90
CA HIS A 154 -11.23 7.32 6.25
C HIS A 154 -10.52 8.44 6.98
N MET A 155 -9.57 9.12 6.32
CA MET A 155 -8.84 10.20 6.97
C MET A 155 -9.77 11.41 7.19
N PRO A 156 -9.81 11.97 8.41
CA PRO A 156 -10.63 13.15 8.72
C PRO A 156 -10.32 14.33 7.81
N HIS A 157 -11.34 15.17 7.55
CA HIS A 157 -11.21 16.27 6.59
C HIS A 157 -10.20 17.34 7.05
N ASP A 158 -10.17 17.66 8.33
CA ASP A 158 -9.22 18.55 8.97
C ASP A 158 -7.78 18.02 8.83
N ILE A 159 -7.54 16.73 9.07
CA ILE A 159 -6.23 16.10 8.87
C ILE A 159 -5.82 16.14 7.40
N LEU A 160 -6.73 15.83 6.48
CA LEU A 160 -6.47 15.94 5.04
C LEU A 160 -6.18 17.38 4.61
N ASN A 161 -6.85 18.37 5.21
CA ASN A 161 -6.56 19.78 4.96
C ASN A 161 -5.16 20.14 5.47
N TYR A 162 -4.82 19.72 6.68
CA TYR A 162 -3.51 19.94 7.29
C TYR A 162 -2.38 19.34 6.44
N LEU A 163 -2.54 18.11 5.95
CA LEU A 163 -1.58 17.48 5.03
C LEU A 163 -1.39 18.27 3.73
N ARG A 164 -2.42 18.98 3.25
CA ARG A 164 -2.40 19.72 1.97
C ARG A 164 -1.87 21.14 2.10
N THR A 165 -1.97 21.75 3.28
CA THR A 165 -1.62 23.17 3.47
C THR A 165 -0.34 23.35 4.26
N GLU A 166 -0.02 22.44 5.19
CA GLU A 166 1.12 22.61 6.09
C GLU A 166 2.34 21.79 5.64
N PRO A 167 3.56 22.31 5.82
CA PRO A 167 4.79 21.58 5.56
C PRO A 167 5.02 20.52 6.64
N VAL A 168 4.38 19.36 6.48
CA VAL A 168 4.38 18.26 7.47
C VAL A 168 5.05 16.99 6.94
N ALA A 169 5.26 16.92 5.63
CA ALA A 169 5.82 15.77 4.95
C ALA A 169 7.35 15.95 4.81
N GLN A 170 8.13 15.33 5.70
CA GLN A 170 9.60 15.41 5.71
C GLN A 170 10.20 14.61 4.54
N ASN A 171 10.92 15.25 3.63
CA ASN A 171 11.71 14.58 2.60
C ASN A 171 13.20 14.62 2.94
N ASN A 172 13.85 13.46 2.86
CA ASN A 172 15.30 13.33 3.03
C ASN A 172 15.86 12.30 2.04
N HIS A 173 15.56 12.49 0.76
CA HIS A 173 15.97 11.61 -0.32
C HIS A 173 16.59 12.44 -1.45
N GLN A 174 17.37 11.76 -2.29
CA GLN A 174 18.03 12.36 -3.46
C GLN A 174 17.59 11.69 -4.76
N HIS A 175 16.81 10.60 -4.68
CA HIS A 175 16.29 9.89 -5.84
C HIS A 175 14.78 9.76 -5.70
N SER A 176 14.06 9.93 -6.80
CA SER A 176 12.61 9.76 -6.83
C SER A 176 12.14 9.24 -8.17
N ILE A 177 10.97 8.59 -8.17
CA ILE A 177 10.26 8.28 -9.41
C ILE A 177 9.49 9.54 -9.84
N LEU A 178 9.89 10.14 -10.96
CA LEU A 178 9.19 11.30 -11.51
C LEU A 178 7.82 10.88 -12.04
N VAL A 179 6.83 11.76 -11.94
CA VAL A 179 5.46 11.46 -12.39
C VAL A 179 5.42 11.10 -13.88
N LYS A 180 6.26 11.75 -14.70
CA LYS A 180 6.39 11.45 -16.13
C LYS A 180 6.89 10.03 -16.38
N ASP A 181 7.88 9.57 -15.61
CA ASP A 181 8.53 8.27 -15.78
C ASP A 181 7.65 7.14 -15.21
N PHE A 182 6.94 7.42 -14.12
CA PHE A 182 5.89 6.55 -13.59
C PHE A 182 4.82 6.29 -14.65
N LYS A 183 4.26 7.35 -15.24
CA LYS A 183 3.19 7.25 -16.23
C LYS A 183 3.64 6.57 -17.53
N ALA A 184 4.89 6.78 -17.93
CA ALA A 184 5.47 6.15 -19.12
C ALA A 184 5.75 4.64 -18.95
N SER A 185 5.83 4.15 -17.70
CA SER A 185 6.05 2.74 -17.40
C SER A 185 4.72 2.02 -17.17
N SER A 186 4.26 1.23 -18.15
CA SER A 186 3.01 0.45 -18.03
C SER A 186 3.01 -0.45 -16.80
N LYS A 187 4.15 -1.05 -16.46
CA LYS A 187 4.31 -1.88 -15.25
C LYS A 187 4.02 -1.12 -13.96
N LEU A 188 4.32 0.18 -13.89
CA LEU A 188 4.04 0.99 -12.71
C LEU A 188 2.62 1.55 -12.78
N SER A 189 2.20 2.10 -13.92
CA SER A 189 0.91 2.77 -14.05
C SER A 189 -0.30 1.83 -14.08
N GLU A 190 -0.13 0.57 -14.48
CA GLU A 190 -1.16 -0.48 -14.41
C GLU A 190 -1.19 -1.18 -13.04
N PHE A 191 -0.12 -1.05 -12.25
CA PHE A 191 0.00 -1.71 -10.95
C PHE A 191 -0.30 -0.77 -9.78
N TYR A 192 0.12 0.48 -9.87
CA TYR A 192 -0.01 1.49 -8.82
C TYR A 192 -0.88 2.66 -9.26
N LYS A 193 -1.57 3.23 -8.28
CA LYS A 193 -2.23 4.53 -8.37
C LYS A 193 -1.45 5.56 -7.57
N ILE A 194 -1.13 6.69 -8.21
CA ILE A 194 -0.59 7.86 -7.51
C ILE A 194 -1.66 8.45 -6.59
N LEU A 195 -1.32 8.65 -5.32
CA LEU A 195 -2.19 9.28 -4.33
C LEU A 195 -1.75 10.70 -3.96
N SER A 196 -0.46 10.99 -4.04
CA SER A 196 0.05 12.35 -3.95
C SER A 196 1.37 12.52 -4.69
N THR A 197 1.66 13.77 -5.06
CA THR A 197 2.93 14.18 -5.65
C THR A 197 3.55 15.32 -4.85
N ASN A 198 4.81 15.61 -5.14
CA ASN A 198 5.54 16.75 -4.63
C ASN A 198 6.50 17.29 -5.68
N HIS A 199 7.01 18.50 -5.45
CA HIS A 199 8.05 19.10 -6.28
C HIS A 199 9.31 19.31 -5.45
N GLY A 200 10.46 18.92 -5.99
CA GLY A 200 11.77 19.26 -5.42
C GLY A 200 12.08 20.74 -5.60
N ARG A 201 13.20 21.21 -5.02
CA ARG A 201 13.69 22.59 -5.25
C ARG A 201 14.12 22.83 -6.70
N ASP A 202 14.41 21.75 -7.41
CA ASP A 202 14.67 21.69 -8.85
C ASP A 202 13.40 21.76 -9.72
N HIS A 203 12.24 21.90 -9.11
CA HIS A 203 10.92 21.93 -9.76
C HIS A 203 10.53 20.62 -10.46
N LEU A 204 11.21 19.50 -10.18
CA LEU A 204 10.82 18.20 -10.71
C LEU A 204 9.66 17.61 -9.91
N GLU A 205 8.58 17.22 -10.59
CA GLU A 205 7.43 16.56 -9.97
C GLU A 205 7.70 15.06 -9.77
N PHE A 206 7.59 14.59 -8.53
CA PHE A 206 7.78 13.19 -8.16
C PHE A 206 6.59 12.62 -7.39
N VAL A 207 6.43 11.29 -7.48
CA VAL A 207 5.41 10.56 -6.71
C VAL A 207 5.82 10.52 -5.24
N SER A 208 4.98 11.05 -4.35
CA SER A 208 5.24 11.08 -2.91
C SER A 208 4.40 10.07 -2.13
N PHE A 209 3.20 9.73 -2.64
CA PHE A 209 2.45 8.55 -2.23
C PHE A 209 1.86 7.80 -3.42
N MET A 210 1.86 6.47 -3.32
CA MET A 210 1.11 5.58 -4.20
C MET A 210 0.61 4.36 -3.43
N GLU A 211 -0.41 3.70 -3.98
CA GLU A 211 -0.90 2.39 -3.52
C GLU A 211 -1.10 1.47 -4.73
N ALA A 212 -1.04 0.14 -4.54
CA ALA A 212 -1.38 -0.77 -5.63
C ALA A 212 -2.88 -0.65 -5.98
N LEU A 213 -3.21 -0.76 -7.26
CA LEU A 213 -4.60 -0.82 -7.71
C LEU A 213 -5.23 -2.09 -7.14
N GLY A 214 -6.10 -1.93 -6.14
CA GLY A 214 -6.96 -3.01 -5.69
C GLY A 214 -7.90 -3.41 -6.82
N PHE A 215 -7.84 -4.66 -7.26
CA PHE A 215 -8.79 -5.20 -8.24
C PHE A 215 -10.22 -5.11 -7.67
N GLU A 216 -11.15 -4.54 -8.44
CA GLU A 216 -12.55 -4.36 -8.04
C GLU A 216 -13.37 -5.68 -8.01
N PRO A 217 -14.45 -5.74 -7.20
CA PRO A 217 -15.14 -6.96 -6.80
C PRO A 217 -16.23 -7.44 -7.80
N SER A 218 -16.03 -7.32 -9.11
CA SER A 218 -16.94 -7.92 -10.10
C SER A 218 -16.57 -9.36 -10.46
N ASN A 219 -15.35 -9.79 -10.13
CA ASN A 219 -14.93 -11.19 -10.23
C ASN A 219 -14.59 -11.69 -8.83
N ALA A 220 -15.31 -12.74 -8.40
CA ALA A 220 -14.97 -13.46 -7.19
C ALA A 220 -13.50 -13.92 -7.28
N HIS A 221 -12.79 -13.79 -6.16
CA HIS A 221 -11.37 -14.08 -5.94
C HIS A 221 -10.44 -12.88 -6.14
N ILE A 222 -9.72 -12.54 -5.05
CA ILE A 222 -8.60 -11.58 -4.91
C ILE A 222 -8.97 -10.23 -4.29
N ARG A 223 -8.28 -9.87 -3.20
CA ARG A 223 -8.44 -8.61 -2.45
C ARG A 223 -7.07 -8.04 -2.06
N SER A 224 -6.87 -6.78 -2.48
CA SER A 224 -5.96 -5.74 -1.97
C SER A 224 -4.51 -6.13 -1.69
N LEU A 225 -3.57 -5.50 -2.38
CA LEU A 225 -2.20 -5.36 -1.93
C LEU A 225 -2.08 -3.93 -1.39
N GLU A 226 -2.07 -3.73 -0.06
CA GLU A 226 -1.71 -2.41 0.48
C GLU A 226 -0.21 -2.27 0.33
N LEU A 227 0.16 -1.51 -0.70
CA LEU A 227 1.52 -1.10 -0.98
C LEU A 227 1.63 0.40 -0.85
N VAL A 228 1.52 0.87 0.39
CA VAL A 228 1.51 2.29 0.69
C VAL A 228 2.94 2.74 0.88
N THR A 229 3.33 3.74 0.10
CA THR A 229 4.69 4.25 0.12
C THR A 229 4.68 5.74 0.35
N GLY A 230 5.53 6.21 1.26
CA GLY A 230 5.69 7.63 1.54
C GLY A 230 7.17 7.99 1.46
N ALA A 231 7.51 9.10 0.83
CA ALA A 231 8.88 9.66 0.86
C ALA A 231 9.25 10.24 2.24
N LEU A 232 8.49 9.89 3.28
CA LEU A 232 8.35 10.68 4.49
C LEU A 232 9.02 10.00 5.68
N TRP A 233 10.06 10.63 6.24
CA TRP A 233 10.71 10.12 7.44
C TRP A 233 9.86 10.30 8.70
N THR A 234 8.85 11.18 8.69
CA THR A 234 8.02 11.44 9.86
C THR A 234 6.58 11.75 9.47
N LEU A 235 5.69 10.76 9.53
CA LEU A 235 4.27 10.96 9.81
C LEU A 235 3.96 10.22 11.11
N LEU A 236 4.53 10.72 12.22
CA LEU A 236 4.03 10.39 13.55
C LEU A 236 2.84 11.32 13.82
N PHE A 237 1.63 10.82 13.63
CA PHE A 237 0.48 11.41 14.31
C PHE A 237 0.50 10.88 15.74
N VAL A 238 1.11 11.64 16.66
CA VAL A 238 0.79 11.50 18.08
C VAL A 238 -0.57 12.16 18.27
N VAL A 239 -1.64 11.36 18.23
CA VAL A 239 -2.91 11.78 18.81
C VAL A 239 -2.78 11.49 20.31
N GLU A 240 -2.42 12.50 21.09
CA GLU A 240 -2.55 12.40 22.54
C GLU A 240 -4.04 12.27 22.89
N PRO A 241 -4.40 11.41 23.87
CA PRO A 241 -5.77 11.35 24.35
C PRO A 241 -6.08 12.61 25.17
N LEU A 242 -7.13 13.34 24.78
CA LEU A 242 -7.93 14.10 25.74
C LEU A 242 -8.99 13.18 26.33
#